data_AF-A0A3P8UAB9-F1
#
_entry.id   AF-A0A3P8UAB9-F1
#
_cell.length_a   1.000
_cell.length_b   1.000
_cell.length_c   1.000
_cell.angle_alpha   90.00
_cell.angle_beta   90.00
_cell.angle_gamma   90.00
#
_symmetry.space_group_name_H-M   'P 1'
#
loop_
_entity.id
_entity.type
_entity.pdbx_description
1 polymer ?
#
loop_
_entity_poly.entity_id
_entity_poly.type
_entity_poly.pdbx_seq_one_letter_code
_entity_poly.pdbx_strand_id
1 'polypeptide(L)'
;MCASVAEHVRFIEKHEQILGRRAELLEQMKVHRDFLNIQRTEHVKQCEAAGSRNASLLQDLQKIEDRLKGRQLPHRNLLALEAMYWASVEEFLPAWENFLLGKGPHPTDISGPPPRRAKQKPGTAKNQDLPPHPKLRTAR
;
A
#
# COMPACT_ATOMS: atom_id res chain seq x y z
N MET A 1 45.95 -72.52 -3.90
CA MET A 1 46.40 -71.26 -4.52
C MET A 1 45.30 -70.55 -5.34
N CYS A 2 44.52 -71.21 -6.22
CA CYS A 2 43.48 -70.53 -7.04
C CYS A 2 42.32 -69.87 -6.27
N ALA A 3 41.89 -70.41 -5.12
CA ALA A 3 40.75 -69.86 -4.37
C ALA A 3 41.00 -68.43 -3.85
N SER A 4 42.25 -68.12 -3.47
CA SER A 4 42.67 -66.80 -3.00
C SER A 4 42.57 -65.73 -4.10
N VAL A 5 42.94 -66.07 -5.34
CA VAL A 5 42.87 -65.13 -6.46
C VAL A 5 41.42 -64.77 -6.81
N ALA A 6 40.53 -65.77 -6.81
CA ALA A 6 39.10 -65.54 -7.08
C ALA A 6 38.41 -64.68 -5.99
N GLU A 7 38.86 -64.77 -4.74
CA GLU A 7 38.39 -63.89 -3.66
C GLU A 7 38.89 -62.44 -3.81
N HIS A 8 40.16 -62.26 -4.20
CA HIS A 8 40.72 -60.95 -4.48
C HIS A 8 40.00 -60.22 -5.63
N VAL A 9 39.68 -60.93 -6.72
CA VAL A 9 38.93 -60.35 -7.85
C VAL A 9 37.55 -59.88 -7.38
N ARG A 10 36.82 -60.72 -6.62
CA ARG A 10 35.51 -60.33 -6.05
C ARG A 10 35.59 -59.13 -5.11
N PHE A 11 36.69 -58.99 -4.37
CA PHE A 11 36.90 -57.85 -3.49
C PHE A 11 37.13 -56.55 -4.28
N ILE A 12 37.93 -56.63 -5.36
CA ILE A 12 38.16 -55.49 -6.26
C ILE A 12 36.85 -55.04 -6.89
N GLU A 13 36.03 -55.96 -7.40
CA GLU A 13 34.72 -55.65 -7.98
C GLU A 13 33.80 -54.92 -6.99
N LYS A 14 33.75 -55.39 -5.73
CA LYS A 14 32.98 -54.73 -4.67
C LYS A 14 33.55 -53.35 -4.35
N HIS A 15 34.87 -53.19 -4.34
CA HIS A 15 35.53 -51.92 -4.09
C HIS A 15 35.17 -50.90 -5.17
N GLU A 16 35.28 -51.28 -6.43
CA GLU A 16 34.87 -50.46 -7.58
C GLU A 16 33.40 -50.06 -7.49
N GLN A 17 32.52 -50.99 -7.09
CA GLN A 17 31.11 -50.68 -6.89
C GLN A 17 30.88 -49.66 -5.77
N ILE A 18 31.63 -49.75 -4.66
CA ILE A 18 31.57 -48.78 -3.56
C ILE A 18 32.08 -47.41 -4.03
N LEU A 19 33.16 -47.37 -4.79
CA LEU A 19 33.71 -46.14 -5.35
C LEU A 19 32.72 -45.48 -6.33
N GLY A 20 32.09 -46.26 -7.21
CA GLY A 20 31.07 -45.77 -8.13
C GLY A 20 29.89 -45.13 -7.40
N ARG A 21 29.32 -45.82 -6.40
CA ARG A 21 28.23 -45.27 -5.56
C ARG A 21 28.63 -43.99 -4.81
N ARG A 22 29.86 -43.92 -4.32
CA ARG A 22 30.38 -42.71 -3.65
C ARG A 22 30.51 -41.55 -4.63
N ALA A 23 31.02 -41.81 -5.84
CA ALA A 23 31.14 -40.78 -6.88
C ALA A 23 29.76 -40.23 -7.27
N GLU A 24 28.77 -41.10 -7.47
CA GLU A 24 27.39 -40.69 -7.76
C GLU A 24 26.79 -39.83 -6.65
N LEU A 25 26.93 -40.24 -5.39
CA LEU A 25 26.42 -39.48 -4.25
C LEU A 25 27.11 -38.10 -4.13
N LEU A 26 28.43 -38.04 -4.33
CA LEU A 26 29.17 -36.79 -4.28
C LEU A 26 28.71 -35.82 -5.38
N GLU A 27 28.44 -36.33 -6.59
CA GLU A 27 27.92 -35.49 -7.68
C GLU A 27 26.51 -34.98 -7.35
N GLN A 28 25.63 -35.83 -6.80
CA GLN A 28 24.31 -35.40 -6.34
C GLN A 28 24.38 -34.32 -5.25
N MET A 29 25.26 -34.50 -4.26
CA MET A 29 25.46 -33.52 -3.19
C MET A 29 26.01 -32.19 -3.74
N LYS A 30 26.89 -32.24 -4.73
CA LYS A 30 27.44 -31.06 -5.39
C LYS A 30 26.35 -30.28 -6.11
N VAL A 31 25.54 -30.96 -6.94
CA VAL A 31 24.41 -30.34 -7.64
C VAL A 31 23.43 -29.70 -6.66
N HIS A 32 23.09 -30.41 -5.57
CA HIS A 32 22.20 -29.87 -4.54
C HIS A 32 22.77 -28.63 -3.86
N ARG A 33 24.06 -28.66 -3.50
CA ARG A 33 24.75 -27.50 -2.90
C ARG A 33 24.75 -26.31 -3.84
N ASP A 34 25.04 -26.53 -5.13
CA ASP A 34 25.12 -25.46 -6.12
C ASP A 34 23.74 -24.83 -6.33
N PHE A 35 22.67 -25.63 -6.35
CA PHE A 35 21.29 -25.14 -6.36
C PHE A 35 20.96 -24.27 -5.14
N LEU A 36 21.29 -24.72 -3.93
CA LEU A 36 21.07 -23.94 -2.71
C LEU A 36 21.88 -22.63 -2.71
N ASN A 37 23.08 -22.65 -3.29
CA ASN A 37 23.90 -21.44 -3.39
C ASN A 37 23.24 -20.42 -4.32
N ILE A 38 22.70 -20.85 -5.47
CA ILE A 38 21.95 -19.98 -6.38
C ILE A 38 20.78 -19.34 -5.65
N GLN A 39 19.93 -20.13 -4.98
CA GLN A 39 18.80 -19.61 -4.22
C GLN A 39 19.22 -18.61 -3.14
N ARG A 40 20.30 -18.89 -2.41
CA ARG A 40 20.83 -17.98 -1.40
C ARG A 40 21.27 -16.66 -2.03
N THR A 41 22.00 -16.70 -3.14
CA THR A 41 22.46 -15.48 -3.80
C THR A 41 21.29 -14.63 -4.34
N GLU A 42 20.25 -15.28 -4.85
CA GLU A 42 19.03 -14.60 -5.30
C GLU A 42 18.30 -13.95 -4.12
N HIS A 43 18.11 -14.68 -3.03
CA HIS A 43 17.48 -14.16 -1.82
C HIS A 43 18.25 -12.97 -1.24
N VAL A 44 19.58 -13.03 -1.16
CA VAL A 44 20.42 -11.92 -0.70
C VAL A 44 20.21 -10.68 -1.57
N LYS A 45 20.22 -10.82 -2.90
CA LYS A 45 19.95 -9.70 -3.82
C LYS A 45 18.57 -9.09 -3.60
N GLN A 46 17.55 -9.93 -3.39
CA GLN A 46 16.19 -9.46 -3.10
C GLN A 46 16.14 -8.70 -1.76
N CYS A 47 16.79 -9.21 -0.71
CA CYS A 47 16.88 -8.53 0.58
C CYS A 47 17.62 -7.20 0.48
N GLU A 48 18.72 -7.13 -0.25
CA GLU A 48 19.50 -5.90 -0.46
C GLU A 48 18.68 -4.85 -1.24
N ALA A 49 17.99 -5.27 -2.30
CA ALA A 49 17.11 -4.39 -3.07
C ALA A 49 15.93 -3.87 -2.21
N ALA A 50 15.29 -4.75 -1.43
CA ALA A 50 14.24 -4.37 -0.51
C ALA A 50 14.75 -3.43 0.58
N GLY A 51 15.94 -3.71 1.14
CA GLY A 51 16.59 -2.86 2.14
C GLY A 51 16.90 -1.46 1.60
N SER A 52 17.45 -1.37 0.38
CA SER A 52 17.73 -0.09 -0.29
C SER A 52 16.46 0.71 -0.53
N ARG A 53 15.40 0.08 -1.05
CA ARG A 53 14.09 0.72 -1.25
C ARG A 53 13.50 1.20 0.07
N ASN A 54 13.53 0.37 1.10
CA ASN A 54 12.97 0.71 2.41
C ASN A 54 13.73 1.88 3.05
N ALA A 55 15.07 1.92 2.91
CA ALA A 55 15.88 3.04 3.40
C ALA A 55 15.49 4.36 2.71
N SER A 56 15.30 4.36 1.38
CA SER A 56 14.83 5.55 0.66
C SER A 56 13.44 6.00 1.11
N LEU A 57 12.50 5.06 1.27
CA LEU A 57 11.16 5.37 1.74
C LEU A 57 11.16 5.96 3.16
N LEU A 58 11.96 5.40 4.06
CA LEU A 58 12.11 5.93 5.42
C LEU A 58 12.70 7.34 5.42
N GLN A 59 13.68 7.60 4.55
CA GLN A 59 14.26 8.93 4.41
C GLN A 59 13.21 9.94 3.92
N ASP A 60 12.39 9.56 2.94
CA ASP A 60 11.35 10.45 2.43
C ASP A 60 10.23 10.68 3.45
N LEU A 61 9.85 9.65 4.21
CA LEU A 61 8.93 9.79 5.33
C LEU A 61 9.49 10.74 6.39
N GLN A 62 10.77 10.63 6.74
CA GLN A 62 11.42 11.55 7.69
C GLN A 62 11.35 12.99 7.19
N LYS A 63 11.68 13.24 5.91
CA LYS A 63 11.58 14.59 5.32
C LYS A 63 10.15 15.14 5.40
N ILE A 64 9.15 14.31 5.14
CA ILE A 64 7.74 14.71 5.23
C ILE A 64 7.38 15.03 6.68
N GLU A 65 7.79 14.18 7.63
CA GLU A 65 7.56 14.38 9.06
C GLU A 65 8.20 15.67 9.56
N ASP A 66 9.45 15.95 9.19
CA ASP A 66 10.16 17.16 9.59
C ASP A 66 9.47 18.42 9.04
N ARG A 67 8.97 18.36 7.80
CA ARG A 67 8.17 19.44 7.20
C ARG A 67 6.83 19.64 7.91
N LEU A 68 6.24 18.58 8.44
CA LEU A 68 5.00 18.65 9.20
C LEU A 68 5.25 19.19 10.62
N LYS A 69 6.29 18.72 11.30
CA LYS A 69 6.71 19.21 12.63
C LYS A 69 7.06 20.70 12.61
N GLY A 70 7.68 21.17 11.53
CA GLY A 70 8.01 22.59 11.35
C GLY A 70 6.83 23.50 11.00
N ARG A 71 5.65 22.96 10.66
CA ARG A 71 4.44 23.77 10.47
C ARG A 71 3.82 24.08 11.83
N GLN A 72 3.50 25.35 12.07
CA GLN A 72 2.59 25.69 13.16
C GLN A 72 1.27 24.96 12.94
N LEU A 73 0.84 24.17 13.93
CA LEU A 73 -0.50 23.62 13.94
C LEU A 73 -1.50 24.78 13.93
N PRO A 74 -2.61 24.68 13.20
CA PRO A 74 -3.70 25.64 13.30
C PRO A 74 -4.12 25.79 14.77
N HIS A 75 -4.50 27.01 15.16
CA HIS A 75 -4.95 27.29 16.51
C HIS A 75 -6.00 26.26 16.96
N ARG A 76 -5.94 25.77 18.20
CA ARG A 76 -6.75 24.64 18.71
C ARG A 76 -8.25 24.73 18.37
N ASN A 77 -8.80 25.94 18.35
CA ASN A 77 -10.20 26.18 18.00
C ASN A 77 -10.51 25.87 16.53
N LEU A 78 -9.55 26.10 15.63
CA LEU A 78 -9.68 25.82 14.20
C LEU A 78 -9.68 24.30 13.94
N LEU A 79 -8.85 23.54 14.67
CA LEU A 79 -8.88 22.07 14.64
C LEU A 79 -10.19 21.50 15.18
N ALA A 80 -10.72 22.07 16.26
CA ALA A 80 -12.02 21.67 16.80
C ALA A 80 -13.15 21.95 15.81
N LEU A 81 -13.11 23.12 15.17
CA LEU A 81 -14.09 23.50 14.14
C LEU A 81 -14.01 22.58 12.93
N GLU A 82 -12.80 22.24 12.47
CA GLU A 82 -12.58 21.32 11.36
C GLU A 82 -13.12 19.91 11.68
N ALA A 83 -12.85 19.40 12.89
CA ALA A 83 -13.38 18.11 13.33
C ALA A 83 -14.92 18.10 13.37
N MET A 84 -15.53 19.17 13.91
CA MET A 84 -16.98 19.32 13.92
C MET A 84 -17.56 19.47 12.51
N TYR A 85 -16.86 20.17 11.62
CA TYR A 85 -17.26 20.30 10.22
C TYR A 85 -17.26 18.95 9.53
N TRP A 86 -16.17 18.16 9.62
CA TRP A 86 -16.12 16.84 9.00
C TRP A 86 -17.15 15.88 9.58
N ALA A 87 -17.40 15.92 10.89
CA ALA A 87 -18.49 15.15 11.51
C ALA A 87 -19.87 15.55 10.95
N SER A 88 -20.12 16.85 10.77
CA SER A 88 -21.37 17.32 10.14
C SER A 88 -21.47 16.89 8.67
N VAL A 89 -20.36 16.91 7.92
CA VAL A 89 -20.34 16.46 6.53
C VAL A 89 -20.70 14.98 6.44
N GLU A 90 -20.15 14.13 7.32
CA GLU A 90 -20.50 12.71 7.39
C GLU A 90 -21.98 12.49 7.77
N GLU A 91 -22.52 13.29 8.69
CA GLU A 91 -23.93 13.23 9.08
C GLU A 91 -24.87 13.59 7.92
N PHE A 92 -24.53 14.61 7.13
CA PHE A 92 -25.36 15.06 6.01
C PHE A 92 -25.08 14.30 4.71
N LEU A 93 -23.95 13.60 4.58
CA LEU A 93 -23.55 12.89 3.35
C LEU A 93 -24.67 11.98 2.80
N PRO A 94 -25.37 11.16 3.61
CA PRO A 94 -26.42 10.28 3.10
C PRO A 94 -27.65 11.04 2.55
N ALA A 95 -27.97 12.20 3.12
CA ALA A 95 -29.06 13.04 2.62
C ALA A 95 -28.68 13.66 1.26
N TRP A 96 -27.43 14.12 1.13
CA TRP A 96 -26.89 14.64 -0.12
C TRP A 96 -26.72 13.56 -1.18
N GLU A 97 -26.32 12.34 -0.82
CA GLU A 97 -26.15 11.23 -1.76
C GLU A 97 -27.45 10.90 -2.49
N ASN A 98 -28.57 10.81 -1.77
CA ASN A 98 -29.88 10.56 -2.36
C ASN A 98 -30.33 11.66 -3.33
N PHE A 99 -30.05 12.93 -3.00
CA PHE A 99 -30.33 14.06 -3.86
C PHE A 99 -29.42 14.10 -5.11
N LEU A 100 -28.11 13.93 -4.93
CA LEU A 100 -27.12 13.96 -6.02
C LEU A 100 -27.31 12.80 -7.01
N LEU A 101 -27.86 11.68 -6.55
CA LEU A 101 -28.27 10.56 -7.40
C LEU A 101 -29.65 10.75 -8.06
N GLY A 102 -30.33 11.88 -7.83
CA GLY A 102 -31.64 12.21 -8.40
C GLY A 102 -32.81 11.42 -7.79
N LYS A 103 -32.59 10.77 -6.64
CA LYS A 103 -33.56 9.86 -6.00
C LYS A 103 -34.35 10.50 -4.85
N GLY A 104 -34.04 11.74 -4.48
CA GLY A 104 -34.66 12.43 -3.36
C GLY A 104 -34.73 13.94 -3.54
N PRO A 105 -35.54 14.63 -2.71
CA PRO A 105 -35.62 16.09 -2.67
C PRO A 105 -34.32 16.73 -2.16
N HIS A 106 -34.16 18.04 -2.36
CA HIS A 106 -32.96 18.73 -1.91
C HIS A 106 -32.85 18.64 -0.37
N PRO A 107 -31.66 18.39 0.22
CA PRO A 107 -31.50 18.21 1.66
C PRO A 107 -32.01 19.39 2.51
N THR A 108 -32.00 20.60 1.93
CA THR A 108 -32.51 21.83 2.56
C THR A 108 -34.05 21.94 2.58
N ASP A 109 -34.76 21.17 1.76
CA ASP A 109 -36.24 21.20 1.71
C ASP A 109 -36.89 20.47 2.90
N ILE A 110 -36.10 19.71 3.67
CA ILE A 110 -36.57 18.88 4.79
C ILE A 110 -36.47 19.64 6.13
N SER A 111 -35.61 20.67 6.23
CA SER A 111 -35.62 21.55 7.39
C SER A 111 -36.78 22.53 7.26
N GLY A 112 -37.80 22.37 8.10
CA GLY A 112 -38.90 23.34 8.21
C GLY A 112 -38.39 24.78 8.41
N PRO A 113 -39.22 25.79 8.11
CA PRO A 113 -38.78 27.17 8.11
C PRO A 113 -38.23 27.56 9.49
N PRO A 114 -37.07 28.24 9.60
CA PRO A 114 -36.63 28.80 10.87
C PRO A 114 -37.70 29.76 11.40
N PRO A 115 -37.83 29.92 12.73
CA PRO A 115 -38.84 30.80 13.31
C PRO A 115 -38.70 32.18 12.68
N ARG A 116 -39.80 32.61 12.05
CA ARG A 116 -39.93 33.89 11.34
C ARG A 116 -39.43 35.02 12.23
N ARG A 117 -38.22 35.53 11.96
CA ARG A 117 -37.85 36.87 12.40
C ARG A 117 -38.71 37.87 11.63
N ALA A 118 -39.23 38.84 12.36
CA ALA A 118 -40.13 39.86 11.87
C ALA A 118 -39.56 40.57 10.62
N LYS A 119 -40.49 40.85 9.69
CA LYS A 119 -40.30 41.44 8.36
C LYS A 119 -39.23 42.54 8.33
N GLN A 120 -38.20 42.35 7.50
CA GLN A 120 -37.48 43.45 6.85
C GLN A 120 -37.69 43.36 5.33
N LYS A 121 -37.76 44.54 4.70
CA LYS A 121 -38.21 44.80 3.33
C LYS A 121 -37.27 44.19 2.26
N PRO A 122 -37.75 44.00 1.01
CA PRO A 122 -37.06 43.18 0.01
C PRO A 122 -35.90 43.94 -0.63
N GLY A 123 -34.68 43.41 -0.47
CA GLY A 123 -33.50 43.79 -1.22
C GLY A 123 -33.24 42.76 -2.31
N THR A 124 -33.37 43.16 -3.56
CA THR A 124 -33.08 42.37 -4.77
C THR A 124 -31.65 41.83 -4.74
N ALA A 125 -31.45 40.54 -4.47
CA ALA A 125 -30.19 39.85 -4.70
C ALA A 125 -30.47 38.50 -5.36
N LYS A 126 -30.31 38.46 -6.68
CA LYS A 126 -30.34 37.26 -7.52
C LYS A 126 -29.22 36.31 -7.06
N ASN A 127 -29.59 35.07 -6.78
CA ASN A 127 -28.82 33.82 -6.92
C ASN A 127 -27.36 33.87 -6.41
N GLN A 128 -27.12 33.42 -5.17
CA GLN A 128 -25.76 33.10 -4.69
C GLN A 128 -25.61 31.73 -4.01
N ASP A 129 -26.55 30.80 -4.20
CA ASP A 129 -26.46 29.47 -3.56
C ASP A 129 -26.05 28.35 -4.53
N LEU A 130 -25.27 28.67 -5.57
CA LEU A 130 -24.66 27.65 -6.43
C LEU A 130 -23.14 27.63 -6.22
N PRO A 131 -22.52 26.45 -6.05
CA PRO A 131 -21.06 26.34 -6.01
C PRO A 131 -20.47 26.86 -7.34
N PRO A 132 -19.31 27.53 -7.31
CA PRO A 132 -18.72 28.11 -8.50
C PRO A 132 -18.40 27.03 -9.53
N HIS A 133 -19.12 27.06 -10.65
CA HIS A 133 -18.84 26.17 -11.78
C HIS A 133 -17.51 26.57 -12.44
N PRO A 134 -16.61 25.60 -12.75
CA PRO A 134 -15.42 25.89 -13.54
C PRO A 134 -15.80 26.34 -14.95
N LYS A 135 -15.32 27.52 -15.36
CA LYS A 135 -15.55 28.05 -16.71
C LYS A 135 -14.80 27.20 -17.73
N LEU A 136 -15.50 26.73 -18.76
CA LEU A 136 -14.88 26.11 -19.92
C LEU A 136 -13.97 27.13 -20.61
N ARG A 137 -12.68 26.84 -20.63
CA ARG A 137 -11.66 27.62 -21.32
C ARG A 137 -11.84 27.42 -22.83
N THR A 138 -12.36 28.44 -23.52
CA THR A 138 -12.37 28.46 -24.98
C THR A 138 -10.92 28.51 -25.48
N ALA A 139 -10.51 27.49 -26.24
CA ALA A 139 -9.25 27.50 -26.96
C ALA A 139 -9.30 28.58 -28.06
N ARG A 140 -8.23 29.39 -28.15
CA ARG A 140 -7.87 30.15 -29.34
C ARG A 140 -6.68 29.48 -29.99
#